data_AF-A0A8T6XRF2-F1
#
_entry.id   AF-A0A8T6XRF2-F1
#
_cell.length_a   1.000
_cell.length_b   1.000
_cell.length_c   1.000
_cell.angle_alpha   90.00
_cell.angle_beta   90.00
_cell.angle_gamma   90.00
#
_symmetry.space_group_name_H-M   'P 1'
#
loop_
_entity.id
_entity.type
_entity.pdbx_description
1 polymer ?
#
loop_
_entity_poly.entity_id
_entity_poly.type
_entity_poly.pdbx_seq_one_letter_code
_entity_poly.pdbx_strand_id
1 'polypeptide(L)' 'MSIETVNDVDNTFLSRRELTCKFAGLGGKLKKSEAVDMVTKEFKLDGKIVIPIKMKNEVGRNTTSGTFYV' A
#
# COMPACT_ATOMS: atom_id res chain seq x y z
N MET A 1 -4.23 -3.11 14.03
CA MET A 1 -3.36 -2.81 12.87
C MET A 1 -3.90 -1.54 12.27
N SER A 2 -3.06 -0.52 12.11
CA SER A 2 -3.44 0.74 11.46
C SER A 2 -2.71 0.85 10.13
N ILE A 3 -3.47 1.20 9.09
CA ILE A 3 -2.94 1.61 7.80
C ILE A 3 -2.88 3.12 7.82
N GLU A 4 -1.70 3.66 7.58
CA GLU A 4 -1.48 5.10 7.46
C GLU A 4 -1.20 5.44 6.00
N THR A 5 -2.08 6.23 5.40
CA THR A 5 -1.86 6.79 4.07
C THR A 5 -0.83 7.90 4.16
N VAL A 6 0.34 7.69 3.58
CA VAL A 6 1.42 8.68 3.55
C VAL A 6 1.28 9.57 2.33
N ASN A 7 0.91 9.00 1.19
CA ASN A 7 0.79 9.73 -0.06
C ASN A 7 -0.30 9.13 -0.93
N ASP A 8 -1.08 9.99 -1.57
CA ASP A 8 -2.14 9.61 -2.49
C ASP A 8 -2.13 10.63 -3.63
N VAL A 9 -1.59 10.23 -4.77
CA VAL A 9 -1.38 11.10 -5.92
C VAL A 9 -2.12 10.53 -7.11
N ASP A 10 -3.07 11.30 -7.64
CA ASP A 10 -3.70 11.01 -8.92
C ASP A 10 -2.82 11.56 -10.06
N ASN A 11 -2.25 10.66 -10.85
CA ASN A 11 -1.41 11.00 -11.99
C ASN A 11 -2.23 10.88 -13.27
N THR A 12 -2.88 11.98 -13.64
CA THR A 12 -3.70 12.09 -14.85
C THR A 12 -2.91 11.95 -16.14
N PHE A 13 -1.60 12.24 -16.14
CA PHE A 13 -0.74 12.07 -17.32
C PHE A 13 -0.50 10.60 -17.66
N LEU A 14 -0.38 9.75 -16.63
CA LEU A 14 -0.17 8.31 -16.78
C LEU A 14 -1.44 7.49 -16.51
N SER A 15 -2.59 8.15 -16.33
CA SER A 15 -3.89 7.56 -16.00
C SER A 15 -3.80 6.54 -14.86
N ARG A 16 -3.02 6.84 -13.82
CA ARG A 16 -2.78 5.95 -12.67
C ARG A 16 -2.84 6.71 -11.36
N ARG A 17 -3.29 6.04 -10.29
CA ARG A 17 -3.22 6.59 -8.93
C ARG A 17 -2.12 5.91 -8.15
N GLU A 18 -1.24 6.70 -7.55
CA GLU A 18 -0.10 6.24 -6.76
C GLU A 18 -0.40 6.37 -5.27
N LEU A 19 -0.53 5.24 -4.60
CA LEU A 19 -0.78 5.15 -3.16
C LEU A 19 0.47 4.73 -2.43
N THR A 20 0.84 5.45 -1.38
CA THR A 20 1.89 5.03 -0.44
C THR A 20 1.29 4.89 0.94
N CYS A 21 1.35 3.67 1.47
CA CYS A 21 0.77 3.31 2.76
C CYS A 21 1.84 2.75 3.69
N LYS A 22 1.71 3.05 4.99
CA LYS A 22 2.47 2.41 6.06
C LYS A 22 1.56 1.47 6.83
N PHE A 23 2.03 0.26 7.05
CA PHE A 23 1.36 -0.79 7.80
C PHE A 23 2.04 -0.92 9.15
N ALA A 24 1.38 -0.45 10.21
CA ALA A 24 1.90 -0.57 11.57
C ALA A 24 1.56 -1.95 12.18
N GLY A 25 2.56 -2.57 12.82
CA GLY A 25 2.42 -3.86 13.49
C GLY A 25 2.69 -5.08 12.60
N LEU A 26 3.14 -4.86 11.36
CA LEU A 26 3.23 -5.88 10.30
C LEU A 26 4.65 -6.06 9.72
N GLY A 27 5.67 -5.59 10.42
CA GLY A 27 7.07 -5.71 10.03
C GLY A 27 7.48 -7.17 9.83
N GLY A 28 7.93 -7.50 8.62
CA GLY A 28 8.44 -8.84 8.27
C GLY A 28 7.38 -9.94 8.11
N LYS A 29 6.12 -9.68 8.45
CA LYS A 29 5.01 -10.66 8.33
C LYS A 29 4.08 -10.40 7.15
N LEU A 30 4.12 -9.20 6.59
CA LEU A 30 3.21 -8.79 5.52
C LEU A 30 3.61 -9.37 4.16
N LYS A 31 2.77 -10.22 3.57
CA LYS A 31 2.93 -10.67 2.18
C LYS A 31 2.37 -9.65 1.19
N LYS A 32 2.85 -9.69 -0.05
CA LYS A 32 2.41 -8.76 -1.11
C LYS A 32 0.92 -8.88 -1.41
N SER A 33 0.38 -10.09 -1.47
CA SER A 33 -1.04 -10.35 -1.72
C SER A 33 -1.92 -9.78 -0.60
N GLU A 34 -1.55 -10.05 0.66
CA GLU A 34 -2.29 -9.54 1.82
C GLU A 34 -2.27 -8.01 1.88
N ALA A 35 -1.15 -7.39 1.51
CA ALA A 35 -1.03 -5.94 1.43
C ALA A 35 -1.96 -5.34 0.38
N VAL A 36 -2.06 -5.99 -0.79
CA VAL A 36 -2.99 -5.60 -1.85
C VAL A 36 -4.44 -5.72 -1.37
N ASP A 37 -4.80 -6.85 -0.75
CA ASP A 37 -6.16 -7.07 -0.25
C ASP A 37 -6.57 -6.02 0.80
N MET A 38 -5.65 -5.67 1.70
CA MET A 38 -5.88 -4.62 2.70
C MET A 38 -6.06 -3.25 2.08
N VAL A 39 -5.23 -2.87 1.09
CA VAL A 39 -5.36 -1.59 0.39
C VAL A 39 -6.66 -1.53 -0.39
N THR A 40 -7.02 -2.60 -1.11
CA THR A 40 -8.27 -2.66 -1.86
C THR A 40 -9.48 -2.46 -0.94
N LYS A 41 -9.48 -3.09 0.24
CA LYS A 41 -10.56 -2.95 1.25
C LYS A 41 -10.64 -1.55 1.84
N GLU A 42 -9.50 -0.99 2.24
CA GLU A 42 -9.44 0.33 2.89
C GLU A 42 -9.87 1.44 1.93
N PHE A 43 -9.42 1.37 0.68
CA PHE A 43 -9.68 2.40 -0.33
C PHE A 43 -10.88 2.09 -1.23
N LYS A 44 -11.63 1.01 -0.97
CA LYS A 44 -12.80 0.56 -1.75
C LYS A 44 -12.51 0.52 -3.25
N LEU A 45 -11.38 -0.09 -3.61
CA LEU A 45 -10.88 -0.16 -4.99
C LEU A 45 -11.45 -1.37 -5.75
N ASP A 46 -12.68 -1.77 -5.43
CA ASP A 46 -13.32 -2.94 -6.01
C ASP A 46 -13.43 -2.79 -7.55
N GLY A 47 -12.86 -3.74 -8.27
CA GLY A 47 -12.80 -3.74 -9.74
C GLY A 47 -11.62 -2.98 -10.36
N LYS A 48 -10.73 -2.38 -9.56
CA LYS A 48 -9.46 -1.82 -10.04
C LYS A 48 -8.29 -2.77 -9.79
N ILE A 49 -7.29 -2.71 -10.66
CA ILE A 49 -6.08 -3.55 -10.54
C ILE A 49 -5.09 -2.81 -9.63
N VAL A 50 -4.91 -3.32 -8.42
CA VAL A 50 -3.93 -2.76 -7.47
C VAL A 50 -2.61 -3.52 -7.58
N ILE A 51 -1.56 -2.83 -8.01
CA ILE A 51 -0.23 -3.42 -8.24
C ILE A 51 0.74 -2.95 -7.16
N PRO A 52 1.29 -3.85 -6.33
CA PRO A 52 2.31 -3.51 -5.35
C PRO A 52 3.66 -3.32 -6.04
N ILE A 53 4.12 -2.09 -6.15
CA ILE A 53 5.37 -1.72 -6.84
C ILE A 53 6.58 -1.91 -5.92
N LYS A 54 6.43 -1.49 -4.66
CA LYS A 54 7.52 -1.53 -3.68
C LYS A 54 6.94 -1.87 -2.32
N MET A 55 7.60 -2.79 -1.63
CA MET A 55 7.39 -2.97 -0.20
C MET A 55 8.74 -3.02 0.50
N LYS A 56 8.85 -2.27 1.59
CA LYS A 56 10.05 -2.17 2.39
C LYS A 56 9.68 -2.18 3.86
N ASN A 57 10.27 -3.10 4.62
CA ASN A 57 10.23 -3.05 6.07
C ASN A 57 11.16 -1.95 6.58
N GLU A 58 10.70 -1.15 7.53
CA GLU A 58 11.57 -0.20 8.24
C GLU A 58 12.47 -0.97 9.23
N VAL A 59 13.75 -0.62 9.27
CA VAL A 59 14.71 -1.26 10.18
C VAL A 59 14.52 -0.69 11.58
N GLY A 60 14.47 -1.57 12.59
CA GLY A 60 14.28 -1.18 13.99
C GLY A 60 12.85 -0.72 14.33
N ARG A 61 11.90 -0.85 13.40
CA ARG A 61 10.47 -0.55 13.62
C ARG A 61 9.61 -1.69 13.12
N ASN A 62 8.46 -1.89 13.76
CA ASN A 62 7.49 -2.89 13.33
C ASN A 62 6.53 -2.31 12.26
N THR A 63 7.08 -1.57 11.29
CA THR A 63 6.33 -0.87 10.25
C THR A 63 6.80 -1.31 8.86
N THR A 64 5.84 -1.55 7.98
CA THR A 64 6.10 -1.88 6.58
C THR A 64 5.58 -0.74 5.72
N SER A 65 6.42 -0.19 4.85
CA SER A 65 6.02 0.81 3.85
C SER A 65 5.74 0.12 2.52
N GLY A 66 4.64 0.47 1.87
CA GLY A 66 4.25 -0.07 0.58
C GLY A 66 3.80 1.03 -0.38
N THR A 67 4.25 0.93 -1.64
CA THR A 67 3.77 1.77 -2.74
C THR A 67 2.96 0.89 -3.69
N PHE A 68 1.75 1.35 -4.01
CA PHE A 68 0.76 0.64 -4.80
C PHE A 68 0.30 1.55 -5.94
N TYR A 69 0.20 0.99 -7.14
CA TYR A 69 -0.42 1.66 -8.28
C TYR A 69 -1.82 1.08 -8.49
N VAL A 70 -2.76 1.97 -8.76
CA VAL A 70 -4.17 1.66 -9.01
C VAL A 70 -4.57 2.23 -10.36
#